data_AF-A0A7L1ZZS4-F1
#
_entry.id   AF-A0A7L1ZZS4-F1
#
_cell.length_a   1.000
_cell.length_b   1.000
_cell.length_c   1.000
_cell.angle_alpha   90.00
_cell.angle_beta   90.00
_cell.angle_gamma   90.00
#
_symmetry.space_group_name_H-M   'P 1'
#
loop_
_entity.id
_entity.type
_entity.pdbx_description
1 polymer ?
#
loop_
_entity_poly.entity_id
_entity_poly.type
_entity_poly.pdbx_seq_one_letter_code
_entity_poly.pdbx_strand_id
1 'polypeptide(L)'
;AAVSVFPGVRLLTVGDANGEIQRHQEQQPLRLEVRTGPDSADEDVCVFKCSVSRDTECSRVGKQSFIITLGCNSVLLQFGTPTDFCSFYNILKNCRGHNTERSVFSERTEESSAVQYFQVGAPGVRGGIPGSGGEFQIVLDVGCGSGILSFFAAQAGARKIYAVEASTMAQHAEVLVKSNNLTERIVVIPGKVEEVSLPEQVDIIISEPMGYMLFNERMLESYLHAKKYLKPSGNMFPTIGDVHLAPFTDEQLYMEQFTKANFWYQPSFHGVDLSALRGAAVDEYFRQPVVDTFDIRILMAKSVKYTVNFLEAKEGDLHRIEIPFKFHMLHSGLVHGLAFWFDVAFIGSIMTVWLSTAPTEPLTHWYQVRCLFQSPL
;
A
#
# COMPACT_ATOMS: atom_id res chain seq x y z
N ALA A 1 29.00 20.86 15.61
CA ALA A 1 28.02 19.77 15.75
C ALA A 1 27.57 19.74 17.21
N ALA A 2 26.27 19.61 17.49
CA ALA A 2 25.82 19.34 18.85
C ALA A 2 26.07 17.86 19.15
N VAL A 3 26.72 17.55 20.27
CA VAL A 3 27.00 16.18 20.71
C VAL A 3 26.11 15.88 21.92
N SER A 4 25.24 14.88 21.79
CA SER A 4 24.42 14.36 22.89
C SER A 4 25.00 13.03 23.37
N VAL A 5 25.14 12.86 24.67
CA VAL A 5 25.79 11.69 25.27
C VAL A 5 24.80 10.92 26.13
N PHE A 6 24.67 9.63 25.89
CA PHE A 6 23.81 8.72 26.63
C PHE A 6 24.66 7.65 27.34
N PRO A 7 24.82 7.71 28.66
CA PRO A 7 25.51 6.68 29.42
C PRO A 7 24.62 5.44 29.59
N GLY A 8 25.21 4.26 29.76
CA GLY A 8 24.44 3.07 30.14
C GLY A 8 23.72 2.37 28.99
N VAL A 9 24.08 2.67 27.73
CA VAL A 9 23.47 2.02 26.56
C VAL A 9 24.08 0.64 26.36
N ARG A 10 23.24 -0.37 26.09
CA ARG A 10 23.67 -1.72 25.72
C ARG A 10 23.49 -1.93 24.22
N LEU A 11 24.44 -2.61 23.60
CA LEU A 11 24.50 -2.80 22.15
C LEU A 11 24.32 -4.29 21.82
N LEU A 12 23.12 -4.68 21.44
CA LEU A 12 22.81 -6.06 21.10
C LEU A 12 22.87 -6.23 19.58
N THR A 13 23.78 -7.06 19.09
CA THR A 13 23.85 -7.40 17.66
C THR A 13 22.85 -8.51 17.36
N VAL A 14 22.06 -8.35 16.31
CA VAL A 14 21.19 -9.40 15.76
C VAL A 14 21.93 -10.00 14.57
N GLY A 15 22.48 -11.21 14.76
CA GLY A 15 23.21 -11.94 13.72
C GLY A 15 22.29 -12.62 12.72
N ASP A 16 22.82 -12.88 11.54
CA ASP A 16 22.13 -13.41 10.36
C ASP A 16 21.84 -14.93 10.42
N ALA A 17 20.99 -15.35 9.47
CA ALA A 17 20.42 -16.67 9.21
C ALA A 17 19.34 -17.23 10.18
N ASN A 18 19.44 -17.02 11.50
CA ASN A 18 18.49 -17.64 12.46
C ASN A 18 17.70 -16.66 13.34
N GLY A 19 17.93 -15.34 13.23
CA GLY A 19 17.19 -14.32 14.00
C GLY A 19 17.44 -14.36 15.52
N GLU A 20 18.47 -15.09 15.97
CA GLU A 20 18.81 -15.14 17.39
C GLU A 20 19.58 -13.89 17.81
N ILE A 21 19.08 -13.23 18.86
CA ILE A 21 19.75 -12.10 19.50
C ILE A 21 20.98 -12.65 20.22
N GLN A 22 22.19 -12.38 19.71
CA GLN A 22 23.41 -12.73 20.42
C GLN A 22 23.56 -11.81 21.65
N ARG A 23 23.18 -12.36 22.80
CA ARG A 23 23.41 -11.72 24.11
C ARG A 23 24.85 -12.04 24.53
N HIS A 24 25.79 -11.14 24.25
CA HIS A 24 27.09 -11.22 24.91
C HIS A 24 26.88 -11.06 26.42
N GLN A 25 27.12 -12.14 27.19
CA GLN A 25 26.77 -12.28 28.60
C GLN A 25 27.47 -11.28 29.55
N GLU A 26 28.38 -10.43 29.06
CA GLU A 26 29.15 -9.46 29.87
C GLU A 26 29.33 -8.09 29.18
N GLN A 27 28.30 -7.54 28.52
CA GLN A 27 28.45 -6.18 27.98
C GLN A 27 28.42 -5.12 29.09
N GLN A 28 29.58 -4.54 29.36
CA GLN A 28 29.69 -3.31 30.16
C GLN A 28 28.82 -2.21 29.52
N PRO A 29 28.12 -1.39 30.33
CA PRO A 29 27.36 -0.26 29.82
C PRO A 29 28.23 0.66 28.95
N LEU A 30 27.81 0.90 27.72
CA LEU A 30 28.53 1.74 26.77
C LEU A 30 28.05 3.19 26.84
N ARG A 31 28.91 4.10 26.40
CA ARG A 31 28.59 5.52 26.18
C ARG A 31 28.23 5.69 24.71
N LEU A 32 26.99 6.09 24.43
CA LEU A 32 26.53 6.43 23.09
C LEU A 32 26.69 7.94 22.87
N GLU A 33 27.37 8.34 21.81
CA GLU A 33 27.46 9.72 21.37
C GLU A 33 26.69 9.93 20.07
N VAL A 34 25.80 10.92 20.05
CA VAL A 34 25.03 11.31 18.86
C VAL A 34 25.51 12.68 18.43
N ARG A 35 26.05 12.78 17.21
CA ARG A 35 26.56 14.01 16.62
C ARG A 35 25.65 14.45 15.47
N THR A 36 25.21 15.71 15.47
CA THR A 36 24.42 16.29 14.38
C THR A 36 25.33 17.12 13.46
N GLY A 37 25.54 16.68 12.22
CA GLY A 37 26.39 17.36 11.23
C GLY A 37 27.19 16.39 10.35
N PRO A 38 28.00 16.92 9.39
CA PRO A 38 28.90 16.10 8.58
C PRO A 38 29.92 15.38 9.46
N ASP A 39 30.26 14.14 9.09
CA ASP A 39 31.16 13.28 9.85
C ASP A 39 32.55 13.95 9.95
N SER A 40 32.96 14.34 11.15
CA SER A 40 34.32 14.79 11.43
C SER A 40 35.17 13.56 11.70
N ALA A 41 36.33 13.46 11.05
CA ALA A 41 37.29 12.38 11.25
C ALA A 41 37.99 12.54 12.63
N ASP A 42 37.25 12.33 13.72
CA ASP A 42 37.84 12.08 15.04
C ASP A 42 38.17 10.59 15.14
N GLU A 43 39.45 10.29 15.38
CA GLU A 43 39.97 8.95 15.67
C GLU A 43 39.72 8.53 17.14
N ASP A 44 38.49 8.68 17.63
CA ASP A 44 38.11 8.13 18.92
C ASP A 44 37.80 6.62 18.78
N VAL A 45 38.35 5.81 19.69
CA VAL A 45 38.12 4.35 19.74
C VAL A 45 36.64 4.09 20.02
N CYS A 46 35.87 3.68 19.01
CA CYS A 46 34.45 3.35 19.12
C CYS A 46 34.18 1.89 18.76
N VAL A 47 33.25 1.26 19.50
CA VAL A 47 32.87 -0.15 19.31
C VAL A 47 31.93 -0.34 18.11
N PHE A 48 31.16 0.69 17.78
CA PHE A 48 30.23 0.73 16.67
C PHE A 48 29.98 2.19 16.28
N LYS A 49 30.15 2.52 14.99
CA LYS A 49 29.87 3.83 14.42
C LYS A 49 29.02 3.65 13.17
N CYS A 50 27.92 4.36 13.09
CA CYS A 50 27.08 4.38 11.89
C CYS A 50 26.55 5.78 11.61
N SER A 51 26.39 6.10 10.32
CA SER A 51 25.65 7.29 9.89
C SER A 51 24.19 6.92 9.71
N VAL A 52 23.28 7.72 10.29
CA VAL A 52 21.84 7.55 10.12
C VAL A 52 21.32 8.67 9.23
N SER A 53 20.79 8.32 8.06
CA SER A 53 20.17 9.23 7.11
C SER A 53 18.65 9.08 7.10
N ARG A 54 17.96 9.78 6.19
CA ARG A 54 16.51 9.60 5.99
C ARG A 54 16.17 8.18 5.55
N ASP A 55 17.06 7.55 4.79
CA ASP A 55 16.87 6.23 4.16
C ASP A 55 17.38 5.07 5.02
N THR A 56 17.91 5.35 6.22
CA THR A 56 18.35 4.30 7.14
C THR A 56 17.15 3.60 7.79
N GLU A 57 17.02 2.31 7.53
CA GLU A 57 16.04 1.42 8.16
C GLU A 57 16.28 1.38 9.68
N CYS A 58 15.32 1.89 10.45
CA CYS A 58 15.39 1.88 11.90
C CYS A 58 14.00 1.95 12.52
N SER A 59 13.84 1.35 13.70
CA SER A 59 12.54 1.32 14.37
C SER A 59 12.66 1.34 15.89
N ARG A 60 11.62 1.83 16.54
CA ARG A 60 11.48 1.76 18.00
C ARG A 60 11.06 0.34 18.38
N VAL A 61 11.77 -0.26 19.34
CA VAL A 61 11.43 -1.58 19.89
C VAL A 61 11.07 -1.40 21.37
N GLY A 62 9.78 -1.48 21.68
CA GLY A 62 9.29 -1.30 23.05
C GLY A 62 9.50 0.11 23.62
N LYS A 63 9.66 0.21 24.94
CA LYS A 63 9.71 1.51 25.65
C LYS A 63 11.11 2.12 25.78
N GLN A 64 12.17 1.33 25.61
CA GLN A 64 13.54 1.73 25.92
C GLN A 64 14.57 1.20 24.90
N SER A 65 14.13 0.69 23.76
CA SER A 65 15.06 0.14 22.76
C SER A 65 14.79 0.68 21.37
N PHE A 66 15.83 0.68 20.56
CA PHE A 66 15.83 1.18 19.19
C PHE A 66 16.69 0.27 18.31
N ILE A 67 16.16 -0.17 17.18
CA ILE A 67 16.90 -1.01 16.22
C ILE A 67 17.31 -0.17 15.02
N ILE A 68 18.53 -0.38 14.55
CA ILE A 68 19.10 0.22 13.35
C ILE A 68 19.61 -0.91 12.46
N THR A 69 19.16 -0.93 11.21
CA THR A 69 19.56 -1.90 10.20
C THR A 69 20.46 -1.21 9.18
N LEU A 70 21.64 -1.79 8.95
CA LEU A 70 22.65 -1.31 8.01
C LEU A 70 23.03 -2.45 7.08
N GLY A 71 22.38 -2.51 5.92
CA GLY A 71 22.52 -3.64 5.00
C GLY A 71 22.03 -4.93 5.67
N CYS A 72 22.92 -5.91 5.82
CA CYS A 72 22.59 -7.21 6.40
C CYS A 72 22.65 -7.25 7.94
N ASN A 73 23.13 -6.18 8.59
CA ASN A 73 23.41 -6.17 10.01
C ASN A 73 22.38 -5.32 10.77
N SER A 74 21.74 -5.93 11.77
CA SER A 74 20.80 -5.24 12.65
C SER A 74 21.40 -5.07 14.03
N VAL A 75 21.31 -3.86 14.57
CA VAL A 75 21.86 -3.50 15.88
C VAL A 75 20.76 -2.91 16.74
N LEU A 76 20.54 -3.50 17.91
CA LEU A 76 19.55 -3.08 18.89
C LEU A 76 20.24 -2.33 20.03
N LEU A 77 19.94 -1.04 20.13
CA LEU A 77 20.32 -0.17 21.23
C LEU A 77 19.29 -0.27 22.35
N GLN A 78 19.72 -0.58 23.56
CA GLN A 78 18.88 -0.59 24.76
C GLN A 78 19.35 0.48 25.74
N PHE A 79 18.47 1.42 26.09
CA PHE A 79 18.76 2.55 26.96
C PHE A 79 18.49 2.22 28.43
N GLY A 80 19.33 2.73 29.33
CA GLY A 80 19.18 2.52 30.77
C GLY A 80 17.89 3.11 31.34
N THR A 81 17.41 4.25 30.79
CA THR A 81 16.18 4.92 31.23
C THR A 81 15.24 5.27 30.06
N PRO A 82 13.92 5.34 30.28
CA PRO A 82 12.98 5.79 29.24
C PRO A 82 13.21 7.25 28.83
N THR A 83 13.71 8.08 29.75
CA THR A 83 14.02 9.50 29.51
C THR A 83 15.16 9.66 28.51
N ASP A 84 16.21 8.85 28.63
CA ASP A 84 17.33 8.83 27.69
C ASP A 84 16.87 8.38 26.30
N PHE A 85 16.05 7.33 26.25
CA PHE A 85 15.45 6.85 25.00
C PHE A 85 14.60 7.94 24.32
N CYS A 86 13.72 8.63 25.06
CA CYS A 86 12.90 9.70 24.50
C CYS A 86 13.75 10.86 23.97
N SER A 87 14.81 11.22 24.68
CA SER A 87 15.74 12.28 24.27
C SER A 87 16.49 11.90 22.99
N PHE A 88 17.00 10.67 22.90
CA PHE A 88 17.62 10.12 21.70
C PHE A 88 16.64 10.09 20.51
N TYR A 89 15.43 9.57 20.72
CA TYR A 89 14.41 9.45 19.68
C TYR A 89 13.99 10.81 19.12
N ASN A 90 13.90 11.85 19.95
CA ASN A 90 13.60 13.21 19.52
C ASN A 90 14.73 13.81 18.67
N ILE A 91 15.99 13.55 19.01
CA ILE A 91 17.15 13.99 18.19
C ILE A 91 17.07 13.36 16.80
N LEU A 92 16.83 12.04 16.72
CA LEU A 92 16.64 11.33 15.45
C LEU A 92 15.48 11.90 14.63
N LYS A 93 14.32 12.11 15.27
CA LYS A 93 13.13 12.67 14.60
C LYS A 93 13.39 14.05 14.00
N ASN A 94 14.12 14.90 14.74
CA ASN A 94 14.49 16.23 14.29
C ASN A 94 15.50 16.18 13.13
N CYS A 95 16.47 15.26 13.17
CA CYS A 95 17.47 15.10 12.11
C CYS A 95 16.88 14.50 10.82
N ARG A 96 15.88 13.63 10.92
CA ARG A 96 15.20 13.05 9.74
C ARG A 96 14.22 14.01 9.05
N GLY A 97 13.98 15.21 9.59
CA GLY A 97 13.26 16.28 8.90
C GLY A 97 11.76 16.06 8.76
N HIS A 98 11.08 15.67 9.83
CA HIS A 98 9.62 15.43 9.84
C HIS A 98 8.73 16.70 9.78
N ASN A 99 9.25 17.84 9.29
CA ASN A 99 8.49 19.06 9.04
C ASN A 99 8.70 19.51 7.59
N THR A 100 7.91 18.95 6.67
CA THR A 100 7.48 19.55 5.38
C THR A 100 6.48 18.62 4.71
N GLU A 101 5.48 19.21 4.06
CA GLU A 101 4.26 18.64 3.46
C GLU A 101 4.39 17.19 2.96
N ARG A 102 3.68 16.29 3.66
CA ARG A 102 3.55 14.88 3.28
C ARG A 102 2.59 14.78 2.11
N SER A 103 3.13 14.51 0.92
CA SER A 103 2.36 13.98 -0.19
C SER A 103 1.93 12.55 0.15
N VAL A 104 0.63 12.28 0.05
CA VAL A 104 -0.03 11.00 0.35
C VAL A 104 0.55 9.82 -0.48
N PHE A 105 1.33 10.12 -1.52
CA PHE A 105 1.94 9.16 -2.43
C PHE A 105 3.16 8.39 -1.86
N SER A 106 3.81 8.86 -0.79
CA SER A 106 5.07 8.24 -0.33
C SER A 106 4.94 7.24 0.83
N GLU A 107 3.74 7.04 1.39
CA GLU A 107 3.59 6.27 2.64
C GLU A 107 3.26 4.77 2.45
N ARG A 108 3.09 4.25 1.24
CA ARG A 108 2.60 2.87 1.07
C ARG A 108 3.09 2.13 -0.18
N THR A 109 4.34 1.72 -0.24
CA THR A 109 4.79 0.79 -1.31
C THR A 109 6.07 0.05 -0.97
N GLU A 110 6.15 -0.70 0.15
CA GLU A 110 7.35 -1.56 0.35
C GLU A 110 7.10 -3.03 0.72
N GLU A 111 6.00 -3.42 1.39
CA GLU A 111 5.79 -4.86 1.72
C GLU A 111 4.59 -5.54 1.02
N SER A 112 3.53 -4.81 0.66
CA SER A 112 2.26 -5.44 0.25
C SER A 112 2.14 -5.74 -1.25
N SER A 113 2.99 -5.17 -2.09
CA SER A 113 2.92 -5.30 -3.56
C SER A 113 3.40 -6.67 -4.05
N ALA A 114 4.41 -7.26 -3.40
CA ALA A 114 5.05 -8.51 -3.85
C ALA A 114 4.11 -9.74 -3.94
N VAL A 115 3.19 -9.91 -2.98
CA VAL A 115 2.29 -11.09 -2.92
C VAL A 115 1.22 -11.06 -4.03
N GLN A 116 0.80 -9.86 -4.45
CA GLN A 116 -0.24 -9.68 -5.49
C GLN A 116 0.26 -10.08 -6.87
N TYR A 117 1.52 -9.76 -7.16
CA TYR A 117 2.17 -10.18 -8.40
C TYR A 117 2.27 -11.69 -8.52
N PHE A 118 2.24 -12.47 -7.43
CA PHE A 118 2.18 -13.93 -7.51
C PHE A 118 0.79 -14.46 -7.89
N GLN A 119 -0.29 -13.76 -7.55
CA GLN A 119 -1.64 -14.10 -8.02
C GLN A 119 -1.84 -13.70 -9.50
N VAL A 120 -1.34 -12.52 -9.90
CA VAL A 120 -1.26 -12.12 -11.32
C VAL A 120 -0.22 -12.96 -12.08
N GLY A 121 0.76 -13.55 -11.41
CA GLY A 121 1.77 -14.44 -11.98
C GLY A 121 1.40 -15.93 -11.95
N ALA A 122 0.19 -16.27 -11.47
CA ALA A 122 -0.30 -17.64 -11.42
C ALA A 122 -0.44 -18.24 -12.83
N PRO A 123 -0.31 -19.58 -13.00
CA PRO A 123 -0.23 -20.23 -14.32
C PRO A 123 -1.39 -19.90 -15.30
N GLY A 124 -2.54 -19.43 -14.80
CA GLY A 124 -3.67 -19.00 -15.62
C GLY A 124 -3.46 -17.65 -16.33
N VAL A 125 -2.79 -16.68 -15.70
CA VAL A 125 -2.45 -15.39 -16.33
C VAL A 125 -1.21 -15.52 -17.23
N ARG A 126 -0.32 -16.50 -16.94
CA ARG A 126 0.81 -16.88 -17.81
C ARG A 126 0.35 -17.31 -19.22
N GLY A 127 -0.91 -17.71 -19.38
CA GLY A 127 -1.50 -18.14 -20.64
C GLY A 127 -2.34 -17.08 -21.37
N GLY A 128 -2.38 -15.82 -20.89
CA GLY A 128 -3.30 -14.78 -21.36
C GLY A 128 -2.81 -13.90 -22.52
N ILE A 129 -1.52 -13.95 -22.86
CA ILE A 129 -0.97 -13.24 -24.03
C ILE A 129 -0.40 -14.24 -25.05
N PRO A 130 -1.25 -14.99 -25.78
CA PRO A 130 -0.85 -15.48 -27.10
C PRO A 130 -1.66 -14.85 -28.22
N GLY A 131 -0.96 -14.62 -29.33
CA GLY A 131 -1.39 -13.76 -30.41
C GLY A 131 -2.65 -14.23 -31.12
N SER A 132 -3.65 -13.34 -31.15
CA SER A 132 -4.44 -13.16 -32.37
C SER A 132 -3.43 -12.88 -33.50
N GLY A 133 -3.39 -13.76 -34.52
CA GLY A 133 -2.39 -13.74 -35.59
C GLY A 133 -1.90 -12.35 -35.99
N GLY A 134 -0.67 -12.03 -35.60
CA GLY A 134 -0.05 -10.73 -35.77
C GLY A 134 1.14 -10.59 -34.82
N GLU A 135 2.28 -10.27 -35.40
CA GLU A 135 3.59 -10.00 -34.80
C GLU A 135 3.57 -9.35 -33.40
N PHE A 136 4.35 -9.91 -32.46
CA PHE A 136 5.15 -9.14 -31.49
C PHE A 136 4.50 -7.85 -30.90
N GLN A 137 3.71 -8.01 -29.84
CA GLN A 137 2.95 -6.92 -29.20
C GLN A 137 3.82 -5.86 -28.51
N ILE A 138 3.37 -4.60 -28.59
CA ILE A 138 3.88 -3.46 -27.83
C ILE A 138 2.97 -3.24 -26.61
N VAL A 139 3.58 -3.13 -25.42
CA VAL A 139 2.87 -3.03 -24.14
C VAL A 139 3.16 -1.70 -23.46
N LEU A 140 2.15 -1.09 -22.84
CA LEU A 140 2.31 0.01 -21.89
C LEU A 140 1.96 -0.49 -20.49
N ASP A 141 2.88 -0.35 -19.53
CA ASP A 141 2.67 -0.62 -18.11
C ASP A 141 2.55 0.72 -17.37
N VAL A 142 1.35 1.02 -16.85
CA VAL A 142 1.02 2.32 -16.24
C VAL A 142 1.14 2.24 -14.74
N GLY A 143 2.03 3.05 -14.16
CA GLY A 143 2.36 2.97 -12.72
C GLY A 143 3.08 1.67 -12.42
N CYS A 144 4.17 1.40 -13.16
CA CYS A 144 4.80 0.08 -13.15
C CYS A 144 5.43 -0.29 -11.79
N GLY A 145 5.63 0.68 -10.89
CA GLY A 145 6.31 0.47 -9.62
C GLY A 145 7.69 -0.12 -9.84
N SER A 146 7.92 -1.33 -9.32
CA SER A 146 9.16 -2.09 -9.53
C SER A 146 9.32 -2.68 -10.94
N GLY A 147 8.28 -2.64 -11.78
CA GLY A 147 8.28 -3.13 -13.16
C GLY A 147 7.88 -4.60 -13.33
N ILE A 148 7.44 -5.28 -12.29
CA ILE A 148 7.10 -6.72 -12.30
C ILE A 148 6.03 -7.13 -13.32
N LEU A 149 5.00 -6.30 -13.58
CA LEU A 149 4.05 -6.58 -14.67
C LEU A 149 4.73 -6.50 -16.04
N SER A 150 5.64 -5.54 -16.23
CA SER A 150 6.50 -5.48 -17.42
C SER A 150 7.36 -6.74 -17.59
N PHE A 151 7.88 -7.32 -16.51
CA PHE A 151 8.60 -8.60 -16.55
C PHE A 151 7.68 -9.76 -16.98
N PHE A 152 6.44 -9.81 -16.50
CA PHE A 152 5.46 -10.81 -16.95
C PHE A 152 5.10 -10.65 -18.43
N ALA A 153 4.90 -9.41 -18.90
CA ALA A 153 4.70 -9.13 -20.31
C ALA A 153 5.90 -9.57 -21.17
N ALA A 154 7.13 -9.35 -20.69
CA ALA A 154 8.34 -9.84 -21.35
C ALA A 154 8.41 -11.38 -21.38
N GLN A 155 8.04 -12.06 -20.30
CA GLN A 155 7.96 -13.54 -20.27
C GLN A 155 6.91 -14.08 -21.24
N ALA A 156 5.80 -13.36 -21.43
CA ALA A 156 4.76 -13.72 -22.39
C ALA A 156 5.11 -13.38 -23.85
N GLY A 157 6.30 -12.85 -24.12
CA GLY A 157 6.80 -12.64 -25.48
C GLY A 157 6.56 -11.24 -26.07
N ALA A 158 6.18 -10.23 -25.27
CA ALA A 158 6.01 -8.85 -25.75
C ALA A 158 7.29 -8.29 -26.39
N ARG A 159 7.21 -7.72 -27.59
CA ARG A 159 8.41 -7.22 -28.30
C ARG A 159 9.01 -5.99 -27.64
N LYS A 160 8.15 -5.08 -27.18
CA LYS A 160 8.54 -3.84 -26.54
C LYS A 160 7.57 -3.53 -25.42
N ILE A 161 8.08 -3.10 -24.28
CA ILE A 161 7.31 -2.70 -23.10
C ILE A 161 7.79 -1.32 -22.69
N TYR A 162 6.85 -0.39 -22.57
CA TYR A 162 7.08 0.94 -22.00
C TYR A 162 6.53 0.95 -20.59
N ALA A 163 7.41 1.08 -19.59
CA ALA A 163 7.06 1.02 -18.19
C ALA A 163 7.10 2.44 -17.60
N VAL A 164 5.92 3.05 -17.43
CA VAL A 164 5.79 4.43 -16.94
C VAL A 164 5.61 4.42 -15.43
N GLU A 165 6.44 5.18 -14.72
CA GLU A 165 6.39 5.28 -13.26
C GLU A 165 6.72 6.72 -12.81
N ALA A 166 5.85 7.30 -11.99
CA ALA A 166 5.96 8.70 -11.59
C ALA A 166 6.86 8.92 -10.37
N SER A 167 7.00 7.91 -9.51
CA SER A 167 7.82 7.98 -8.29
C SER A 167 9.29 7.66 -8.55
N THR A 168 10.10 7.76 -7.49
CA THR A 168 11.51 7.34 -7.51
C THR A 168 11.69 5.84 -7.74
N MET A 169 10.62 5.03 -7.63
CA MET A 169 10.65 3.59 -7.90
C MET A 169 11.07 3.28 -9.34
N ALA A 170 10.88 4.21 -10.28
CA ALA A 170 11.38 4.10 -11.66
C ALA A 170 12.90 3.81 -11.71
N GLN A 171 13.68 4.35 -10.77
CA GLN A 171 15.12 4.09 -10.69
C GLN A 171 15.41 2.63 -10.32
N HIS A 172 14.61 2.06 -9.41
CA HIS A 172 14.73 0.65 -9.01
C HIS A 172 14.24 -0.30 -10.12
N ALA A 173 13.16 0.05 -10.82
CA ALA A 173 12.70 -0.69 -11.99
C ALA A 173 13.79 -0.75 -13.07
N GLU A 174 14.47 0.36 -13.35
CA GLU A 174 15.58 0.42 -14.30
C GLU A 174 16.77 -0.46 -13.88
N VAL A 175 17.09 -0.52 -12.58
CA VAL A 175 18.10 -1.44 -12.03
C VAL A 175 17.70 -2.90 -12.28
N LEU A 176 16.44 -3.26 -12.02
CA LEU A 176 15.93 -4.61 -12.25
C LEU A 176 15.94 -4.98 -13.74
N VAL A 177 15.58 -4.04 -14.62
CA VAL A 177 15.59 -4.27 -16.08
C VAL A 177 17.00 -4.59 -16.57
N LYS A 178 18.00 -3.84 -16.08
CA LYS A 178 19.41 -4.09 -16.38
C LYS A 178 19.90 -5.42 -15.84
N SER A 179 19.65 -5.72 -14.55
CA SER A 179 20.12 -6.96 -13.93
C SER A 179 19.52 -8.22 -14.55
N ASN A 180 18.33 -8.12 -15.15
CA ASN A 180 17.64 -9.20 -15.83
C ASN A 180 17.88 -9.23 -17.35
N ASN A 181 18.79 -8.40 -17.87
CA ASN A 181 19.16 -8.36 -19.30
C ASN A 181 17.96 -8.09 -20.24
N LEU A 182 17.03 -7.22 -19.84
CA LEU A 182 15.82 -6.89 -20.62
C LEU A 182 15.81 -5.47 -21.17
N THR A 183 16.95 -4.77 -21.17
CA THR A 183 17.09 -3.37 -21.64
C THR A 183 16.62 -3.13 -23.07
N GLU A 184 16.73 -4.12 -23.94
CA GLU A 184 16.26 -4.02 -25.33
C GLU A 184 14.72 -4.04 -25.43
N ARG A 185 14.07 -4.71 -24.47
CA ARG A 185 12.62 -4.97 -24.49
C ARG A 185 11.84 -4.04 -23.57
N ILE A 186 12.31 -3.77 -22.35
CA ILE A 186 11.65 -2.91 -21.37
C ILE A 186 12.35 -1.55 -21.35
N VAL A 187 11.58 -0.49 -21.56
CA VAL A 187 12.04 0.90 -21.46
C VAL A 187 11.31 1.55 -20.30
N VAL A 188 12.03 1.90 -19.25
CA VAL A 188 11.47 2.63 -18.11
C VAL A 188 11.40 4.12 -18.45
N ILE A 189 10.22 4.72 -18.29
CA ILE A 189 9.96 6.13 -18.57
C ILE A 189 9.54 6.80 -17.25
N PRO A 190 10.44 7.55 -16.59
CA PRO A 190 10.10 8.25 -15.37
C PRO A 190 9.16 9.43 -15.67
N GLY A 191 8.02 9.49 -14.98
CA GLY A 191 7.03 10.56 -15.09
C GLY A 191 5.59 10.06 -15.01
N LYS A 192 4.66 11.02 -15.02
CA LYS A 192 3.23 10.73 -15.03
C LYS A 192 2.76 10.40 -16.43
N VAL A 193 1.85 9.43 -16.58
CA VAL A 193 1.33 9.00 -17.90
C VAL A 193 0.61 10.13 -18.67
N GLU A 194 0.12 11.13 -17.93
CA GLU A 194 -0.50 12.33 -18.45
C GLU A 194 0.51 13.23 -19.18
N GLU A 195 1.74 13.28 -18.68
CA GLU A 195 2.79 14.26 -19.04
C GLU A 195 3.88 13.68 -19.97
N VAL A 196 4.13 12.37 -19.91
CA VAL A 196 5.16 11.71 -20.74
C VAL A 196 4.73 11.57 -22.20
N SER A 197 5.68 11.26 -23.08
CA SER A 197 5.43 10.96 -24.50
C SER A 197 5.96 9.57 -24.85
N LEU A 198 5.14 8.77 -25.53
CA LEU A 198 5.55 7.50 -26.10
C LEU A 198 5.86 7.63 -27.60
N PRO A 199 6.84 6.89 -28.13
CA PRO A 199 7.26 7.00 -29.53
C PRO A 199 6.32 6.29 -30.51
N GLU A 200 5.46 5.38 -30.04
CA GLU A 200 4.51 4.61 -30.87
C GLU A 200 3.25 4.24 -30.07
N GLN A 201 2.14 3.94 -30.76
CA GLN A 201 0.93 3.39 -30.12
C GLN A 201 1.16 1.94 -29.67
N VAL A 202 0.48 1.53 -28.60
CA VAL A 202 0.60 0.20 -27.98
C VAL A 202 -0.58 -0.71 -28.31
N ASP A 203 -0.35 -2.03 -28.28
CA ASP A 203 -1.37 -3.05 -28.51
C ASP A 203 -2.18 -3.36 -27.25
N ILE A 204 -1.56 -3.23 -26.07
CA ILE A 204 -2.19 -3.51 -24.79
C ILE A 204 -1.66 -2.56 -23.70
N ILE A 205 -2.56 -2.10 -22.84
CA ILE A 205 -2.21 -1.41 -21.60
C ILE A 205 -2.40 -2.39 -20.45
N ILE A 206 -1.40 -2.51 -19.60
CA ILE A 206 -1.45 -3.26 -18.35
C ILE A 206 -1.25 -2.29 -17.17
N SER A 207 -1.94 -2.54 -16.06
CA SER A 207 -1.75 -1.78 -14.83
C SER A 207 -2.32 -2.56 -13.64
N GLU A 208 -1.95 -2.13 -12.45
CA GLU A 208 -2.63 -2.46 -11.19
C GLU A 208 -3.16 -1.14 -10.61
N PRO A 209 -4.33 -0.64 -11.07
CA PRO A 209 -4.84 0.66 -10.64
C PRO A 209 -5.88 0.55 -9.52
N MET A 210 -6.03 -0.61 -8.87
CA MET A 210 -7.15 -0.88 -7.96
C MET A 210 -6.84 -0.39 -6.54
N GLY A 211 -7.67 0.52 -6.03
CA GLY A 211 -7.65 0.91 -4.62
C GLY A 211 -8.71 0.17 -3.77
N TYR A 212 -8.83 0.56 -2.50
CA TYR A 212 -10.00 0.20 -1.69
C TYR A 212 -11.31 0.55 -2.41
N MET A 213 -12.31 -0.33 -2.32
CA MET A 213 -13.57 -0.21 -3.07
C MET A 213 -13.36 0.01 -4.59
N LEU A 214 -12.29 -0.54 -5.17
CA LEU A 214 -11.82 -0.35 -6.55
C LEU A 214 -11.34 1.08 -6.88
N PHE A 215 -12.05 2.11 -6.43
CA PHE A 215 -11.90 3.49 -6.91
C PHE A 215 -10.99 4.38 -6.07
N ASN A 216 -10.61 3.96 -4.85
CA ASN A 216 -9.75 4.78 -4.00
C ASN A 216 -8.41 5.10 -4.70
N GLU A 217 -7.77 6.20 -4.33
CA GLU A 217 -6.50 6.71 -4.91
C GLU A 217 -6.62 7.29 -6.33
N ARG A 218 -7.77 7.14 -6.99
CA ARG A 218 -8.08 7.71 -8.32
C ARG A 218 -7.10 7.30 -9.43
N MET A 219 -6.31 6.24 -9.24
CA MET A 219 -5.36 5.74 -10.24
C MET A 219 -6.04 5.22 -11.52
N LEU A 220 -7.31 4.81 -11.42
CA LEU A 220 -8.13 4.44 -12.58
C LEU A 220 -8.28 5.59 -13.58
N GLU A 221 -8.20 6.86 -13.17
CA GLU A 221 -8.23 8.00 -14.09
C GLU A 221 -6.99 8.01 -14.99
N SER A 222 -5.80 7.86 -14.40
CA SER A 222 -4.54 7.71 -15.15
C SER A 222 -4.55 6.50 -16.07
N TYR A 223 -5.14 5.39 -15.62
CA TYR A 223 -5.29 4.17 -16.43
C TYR A 223 -6.19 4.40 -17.66
N LEU A 224 -7.33 5.09 -17.48
CA LEU A 224 -8.21 5.46 -18.59
C LEU A 224 -7.58 6.52 -19.51
N HIS A 225 -6.82 7.47 -18.95
CA HIS A 225 -6.11 8.50 -19.72
C HIS A 225 -5.04 7.90 -20.63
N ALA A 226 -4.37 6.84 -20.17
CA ALA A 226 -3.37 6.12 -20.95
C ALA A 226 -3.90 5.54 -22.27
N LYS A 227 -5.23 5.38 -22.42
CA LYS A 227 -5.87 4.96 -23.69
C LYS A 227 -5.55 5.86 -24.87
N LYS A 228 -5.08 7.10 -24.66
CA LYS A 228 -4.55 7.94 -25.76
C LYS A 228 -3.43 7.23 -26.55
N TYR A 229 -2.67 6.33 -25.91
CA TYR A 229 -1.62 5.53 -26.55
C TYR A 229 -2.10 4.18 -27.08
N LEU A 230 -3.34 3.78 -26.80
CA LEU A 230 -3.87 2.48 -27.22
C LEU A 230 -4.26 2.52 -28.71
N LYS A 231 -3.92 1.47 -29.46
CA LYS A 231 -4.44 1.28 -30.82
C LYS A 231 -5.96 1.10 -30.80
N PRO A 232 -6.70 1.41 -31.88
CA PRO A 232 -8.16 1.23 -31.92
C PRO A 232 -8.65 -0.21 -31.65
N SER A 233 -7.83 -1.21 -31.99
CA SER A 233 -8.07 -2.63 -31.71
C SER A 233 -7.30 -3.15 -30.49
N GLY A 234 -6.75 -2.25 -29.67
CA GLY A 234 -5.96 -2.61 -28.52
C GLY A 234 -6.80 -3.09 -27.34
N ASN A 235 -6.15 -3.73 -26.37
CA ASN A 235 -6.81 -4.27 -25.18
C ASN A 235 -6.30 -3.61 -23.88
N MET A 236 -6.98 -3.88 -22.77
CA MET A 236 -6.67 -3.34 -21.44
C MET A 236 -6.75 -4.44 -20.40
N PHE A 237 -5.72 -4.57 -19.56
CA PHE A 237 -5.59 -5.55 -18.49
C PHE A 237 -5.34 -4.82 -17.15
N PRO A 238 -6.34 -4.77 -16.23
CA PRO A 238 -7.67 -5.38 -16.32
C PRO A 238 -8.58 -4.73 -17.36
N THR A 239 -9.56 -5.50 -17.87
CA THR A 239 -10.50 -5.07 -18.92
C THR A 239 -11.78 -4.51 -18.32
N ILE A 240 -12.30 -5.16 -17.28
CA ILE A 240 -13.47 -4.72 -16.52
C ILE A 240 -13.19 -4.79 -15.02
N GLY A 241 -13.88 -3.95 -14.26
CA GLY A 241 -13.93 -4.02 -12.80
C GLY A 241 -15.37 -4.07 -12.31
N ASP A 242 -15.68 -5.04 -11.47
CA ASP A 242 -16.96 -5.25 -10.84
C ASP A 242 -16.87 -4.83 -9.37
N VAL A 243 -17.64 -3.83 -8.95
CA VAL A 243 -17.84 -3.52 -7.54
C VAL A 243 -19.10 -4.19 -7.05
N HIS A 244 -18.96 -4.92 -5.95
CA HIS A 244 -20.05 -5.58 -5.27
C HIS A 244 -20.40 -4.83 -3.99
N LEU A 245 -21.70 -4.77 -3.70
CA LEU A 245 -22.19 -4.26 -2.42
C LEU A 245 -23.31 -5.13 -1.87
N ALA A 246 -23.29 -5.39 -0.56
CA ALA A 246 -24.32 -6.17 0.13
C ALA A 246 -24.60 -5.61 1.53
N PRO A 247 -25.86 -5.64 2.02
CA PRO A 247 -26.18 -5.24 3.37
C PRO A 247 -25.65 -6.27 4.37
N PHE A 248 -25.12 -5.80 5.49
CA PHE A 248 -24.60 -6.67 6.55
C PHE A 248 -25.20 -6.33 7.92
N THR A 249 -25.13 -7.30 8.83
CA THR A 249 -25.42 -7.11 10.26
C THR A 249 -24.18 -7.38 11.10
N ASP A 250 -23.71 -6.39 11.86
CA ASP A 250 -22.60 -6.54 12.80
C ASP A 250 -22.77 -5.55 13.96
N GLU A 251 -23.48 -6.00 14.98
CA GLU A 251 -23.74 -5.24 16.20
C GLU A 251 -22.45 -4.85 16.93
N GLN A 252 -21.46 -5.75 16.93
CA GLN A 252 -20.19 -5.54 17.63
C GLN A 252 -19.41 -4.39 16.99
N LEU A 253 -19.28 -4.39 15.65
CA LEU A 253 -18.63 -3.31 14.92
C LEU A 253 -19.35 -1.97 15.11
N TYR A 254 -20.68 -1.98 15.08
CA TYR A 254 -21.50 -0.78 15.29
C TYR A 254 -21.27 -0.19 16.69
N MET A 255 -21.33 -1.04 17.73
CA MET A 255 -21.12 -0.63 19.13
C MET A 255 -19.68 -0.20 19.43
N GLU A 256 -18.69 -0.69 18.69
CA GLU A 256 -17.31 -0.24 18.80
C GLU A 256 -17.18 1.26 18.47
N GLN A 257 -17.89 1.76 17.44
CA GLN A 257 -17.84 3.17 17.06
C GLN A 257 -18.43 4.06 18.17
N PHE A 258 -19.55 3.65 18.77
CA PHE A 258 -20.11 4.34 19.93
C PHE A 258 -19.18 4.31 21.14
N THR A 259 -18.50 3.18 21.37
CA THR A 259 -17.55 3.04 22.48
C THR A 259 -16.37 4.01 22.32
N LYS A 260 -15.84 4.15 21.10
CA LYS A 260 -14.80 5.17 20.78
C LYS A 260 -15.32 6.59 20.96
N ALA A 261 -16.54 6.88 20.50
CA ALA A 261 -17.15 8.20 20.66
C ALA A 261 -17.46 8.54 22.13
N ASN A 262 -17.77 7.55 22.96
CA ASN A 262 -18.06 7.75 24.38
C ASN A 262 -16.84 8.21 25.19
N PHE A 263 -15.61 8.14 24.65
CA PHE A 263 -14.46 8.84 25.21
C PHE A 263 -14.77 10.34 25.43
N TRP A 264 -15.47 10.96 24.48
CA TRP A 264 -15.86 12.37 24.54
C TRP A 264 -17.02 12.63 25.49
N TYR A 265 -17.74 11.59 25.94
CA TYR A 265 -18.86 11.73 26.86
C TYR A 265 -18.40 11.73 28.33
N GLN A 266 -17.44 12.60 28.63
CA GLN A 266 -16.86 12.73 29.95
C GLN A 266 -17.07 14.16 30.48
N PRO A 267 -17.81 14.35 31.58
CA PRO A 267 -18.07 15.67 32.14
C PRO A 267 -16.87 16.28 32.88
N SER A 268 -15.78 15.52 33.09
CA SER A 268 -14.59 16.00 33.80
C SER A 268 -13.32 15.24 33.39
N PHE A 269 -12.95 15.30 32.11
CA PHE A 269 -11.65 14.81 31.64
C PHE A 269 -10.56 15.82 32.04
N HIS A 270 -9.76 15.48 33.05
CA HIS A 270 -8.77 16.40 33.64
C HIS A 270 -9.37 17.77 34.04
N GLY A 271 -10.62 17.79 34.50
CA GLY A 271 -11.32 19.02 34.90
C GLY A 271 -12.06 19.75 33.76
N VAL A 272 -12.10 19.20 32.56
CA VAL A 272 -12.80 19.78 31.39
C VAL A 272 -13.96 18.88 30.96
N ASP A 273 -15.13 19.46 30.70
CA ASP A 273 -16.28 18.75 30.13
C ASP A 273 -16.12 18.63 28.61
N LEU A 274 -15.98 17.40 28.11
CA LEU A 274 -15.85 17.09 26.68
C LEU A 274 -17.19 16.75 26.01
N SER A 275 -18.27 16.60 26.78
CA SER A 275 -19.52 15.96 26.34
C SER A 275 -20.21 16.69 25.18
N ALA A 276 -19.98 18.00 25.04
CA ALA A 276 -20.47 18.80 23.92
C ALA A 276 -19.96 18.32 22.54
N LEU A 277 -18.78 17.67 22.50
CA LEU A 277 -18.18 17.15 21.26
C LEU A 277 -18.58 15.71 20.93
N ARG A 278 -19.36 15.04 21.78
CA ARG A 278 -19.77 13.65 21.57
C ARG A 278 -20.47 13.44 20.22
N GLY A 279 -21.39 14.34 19.86
CA GLY A 279 -22.13 14.25 18.59
C GLY A 279 -21.20 14.31 17.37
N ALA A 280 -20.29 15.29 17.35
CA ALA A 280 -19.29 15.43 16.30
C ALA A 280 -18.35 14.21 16.22
N ALA A 281 -17.95 13.65 17.37
CA ALA A 281 -17.14 12.44 17.41
C ALA A 281 -17.88 11.22 16.83
N VAL A 282 -19.17 11.03 17.16
CA VAL A 282 -19.99 9.98 16.53
C VAL A 282 -20.01 10.17 15.02
N ASP A 283 -20.31 11.38 14.54
CA ASP A 283 -20.35 11.66 13.10
C ASP A 283 -19.00 11.37 12.41
N GLU A 284 -17.87 11.68 13.06
CA GLU A 284 -16.53 11.41 12.52
C GLU A 284 -16.24 9.91 12.43
N TYR A 285 -16.50 9.14 13.49
CA TYR A 285 -16.25 7.69 13.49
C TYR A 285 -17.14 6.96 12.47
N PHE A 286 -18.40 7.36 12.31
CA PHE A 286 -19.31 6.74 11.33
C PHE A 286 -18.98 7.12 9.87
N ARG A 287 -18.20 8.18 9.64
CA ARG A 287 -17.71 8.56 8.31
C ARG A 287 -16.48 7.77 7.86
N GLN A 288 -15.84 7.02 8.76
CA GLN A 288 -14.67 6.21 8.45
C GLN A 288 -15.10 4.86 7.86
N PRO A 289 -14.75 4.54 6.60
CA PRO A 289 -14.91 3.20 6.09
C PRO A 289 -14.01 2.23 6.87
N VAL A 290 -14.55 1.09 7.24
CA VAL A 290 -13.82 0.05 7.98
C VAL A 290 -13.19 -0.91 6.98
N VAL A 291 -11.86 -1.02 6.99
CA VAL A 291 -11.11 -1.94 6.13
C VAL A 291 -10.71 -3.16 6.94
N ASP A 292 -11.40 -4.28 6.70
CA ASP A 292 -11.13 -5.57 7.33
C ASP A 292 -11.79 -6.70 6.55
N THR A 293 -11.69 -7.93 7.07
CA THR A 293 -12.43 -9.08 6.54
C THR A 293 -13.49 -9.53 7.54
N PHE A 294 -14.49 -10.24 7.04
CA PHE A 294 -15.63 -10.68 7.82
C PHE A 294 -16.13 -12.04 7.34
N ASP A 295 -16.86 -12.74 8.22
CA ASP A 295 -17.53 -13.97 7.87
C ASP A 295 -18.74 -13.68 6.97
N ILE A 296 -18.86 -14.37 5.83
CA ILE A 296 -19.93 -14.15 4.85
C ILE A 296 -21.35 -14.30 5.42
N ARG A 297 -21.52 -14.99 6.56
CA ARG A 297 -22.81 -15.18 7.24
C ARG A 297 -23.41 -13.87 7.77
N ILE A 298 -22.61 -12.81 7.91
CA ILE A 298 -23.14 -11.49 8.30
C ILE A 298 -23.91 -10.80 7.15
N LEU A 299 -23.75 -11.27 5.91
CA LEU A 299 -24.44 -10.70 4.76
C LEU A 299 -25.93 -11.08 4.78
N MET A 300 -26.79 -10.08 4.67
CA MET A 300 -28.24 -10.25 4.82
C MET A 300 -28.99 -10.43 3.49
N ALA A 301 -28.32 -10.15 2.37
CA ALA A 301 -28.84 -10.32 1.02
C ALA A 301 -27.73 -10.68 0.04
N LYS A 302 -28.11 -11.13 -1.17
CA LYS A 302 -27.15 -11.26 -2.28
C LYS A 302 -26.60 -9.88 -2.66
N SER A 303 -25.34 -9.83 -3.09
CA SER A 303 -24.72 -8.59 -3.53
C SER A 303 -25.36 -8.05 -4.81
N VAL A 304 -25.47 -6.73 -4.89
CA VAL A 304 -25.65 -6.00 -6.15
C VAL A 304 -24.27 -5.77 -6.75
N LYS A 305 -24.20 -5.79 -8.09
CA LYS A 305 -22.97 -5.62 -8.85
C LYS A 305 -23.05 -4.37 -9.74
N TYR A 306 -21.96 -3.61 -9.78
CA TYR A 306 -21.77 -2.48 -10.68
C TYR A 306 -20.48 -2.68 -11.48
N THR A 307 -20.58 -2.66 -12.80
CA THR A 307 -19.46 -2.96 -13.70
C THR A 307 -18.96 -1.69 -14.39
N VAL A 308 -17.65 -1.47 -14.34
CA VAL A 308 -16.95 -0.49 -15.17
C VAL A 308 -16.18 -1.24 -16.25
N ASN A 309 -16.48 -0.93 -17.51
CA ASN A 309 -15.70 -1.43 -18.65
C ASN A 309 -14.60 -0.43 -19.00
N PHE A 310 -13.34 -0.77 -18.70
CA PHE A 310 -12.23 0.17 -18.87
C PHE A 310 -11.91 0.47 -20.35
N LEU A 311 -12.24 -0.45 -21.27
CA LEU A 311 -12.12 -0.20 -22.71
C LEU A 311 -13.03 0.96 -23.16
N GLU A 312 -14.24 1.05 -22.59
CA GLU A 312 -15.27 2.00 -23.02
C GLU A 312 -15.32 3.27 -22.16
N ALA A 313 -15.07 3.15 -20.86
CA ALA A 313 -15.18 4.24 -19.90
C ALA A 313 -14.22 5.40 -20.18
N LYS A 314 -14.62 6.61 -19.88
CA LYS A 314 -13.79 7.81 -19.97
C LYS A 314 -13.38 8.26 -18.58
N GLU A 315 -12.27 9.00 -18.49
CA GLU A 315 -11.78 9.57 -17.21
C GLU A 315 -12.90 10.30 -16.44
N GLY A 316 -13.65 11.16 -17.13
CA GLY A 316 -14.76 11.91 -16.54
C GLY A 316 -15.93 11.07 -16.01
N ASP A 317 -16.07 9.81 -16.44
CA ASP A 317 -17.12 8.91 -15.96
C ASP A 317 -16.86 8.50 -14.50
N LEU A 318 -15.60 8.52 -14.06
CA LEU A 318 -15.19 8.15 -12.70
C LEU A 318 -15.38 9.28 -11.68
N HIS A 319 -15.62 10.51 -12.13
CA HIS A 319 -15.80 11.66 -11.24
C HIS A 319 -17.11 11.58 -10.42
N ARG A 320 -18.14 10.95 -10.97
CA ARG A 320 -19.43 10.75 -10.29
C ARG A 320 -19.98 9.38 -10.63
N ILE A 321 -19.79 8.44 -9.71
CA ILE A 321 -20.26 7.07 -9.83
C ILE A 321 -21.55 6.92 -9.03
N GLU A 322 -22.64 6.59 -9.72
CA GLU A 322 -23.95 6.34 -9.10
C GLU A 322 -24.29 4.85 -9.21
N ILE A 323 -24.41 4.19 -8.06
CA ILE A 323 -24.69 2.75 -7.98
C ILE A 323 -26.08 2.55 -7.38
N PRO A 324 -27.14 2.44 -8.20
CA PRO A 324 -28.45 2.12 -7.69
C PRO A 324 -28.47 0.67 -7.17
N PHE A 325 -29.08 0.46 -6.01
CA PHE A 325 -29.21 -0.86 -5.42
C PHE A 325 -30.63 -1.13 -4.94
N LYS A 326 -31.02 -2.41 -5.05
CA LYS A 326 -32.25 -2.94 -4.47
C LYS A 326 -31.96 -4.35 -3.94
N PHE A 327 -32.03 -4.50 -2.63
CA PHE A 327 -31.78 -5.78 -1.98
C PHE A 327 -33.09 -6.53 -1.72
N HIS A 328 -33.08 -7.82 -2.03
CA HIS A 328 -34.10 -8.76 -1.57
C HIS A 328 -33.54 -9.49 -0.35
N MET A 329 -34.06 -9.15 0.83
CA MET A 329 -33.53 -9.65 2.10
C MET A 329 -33.73 -11.16 2.23
N LEU A 330 -32.67 -11.87 2.59
CA LEU A 330 -32.67 -13.31 2.84
C LEU A 330 -32.83 -13.62 4.33
N HIS A 331 -32.42 -12.69 5.19
CA HIS A 331 -32.48 -12.80 6.64
C HIS A 331 -33.17 -11.57 7.23
N SER A 332 -33.92 -11.77 8.32
CA SER A 332 -34.46 -10.68 9.14
C SER A 332 -33.44 -10.25 10.20
N GLY A 333 -33.37 -8.96 10.50
CA GLY A 333 -32.46 -8.40 11.50
C GLY A 333 -32.19 -6.92 11.24
N LEU A 334 -31.32 -6.33 12.06
CA LEU A 334 -30.86 -4.95 11.85
C LEU A 334 -29.82 -4.90 10.74
N VAL A 335 -30.01 -4.00 9.78
CA VAL A 335 -28.99 -3.70 8.76
C VAL A 335 -28.09 -2.59 9.28
N HIS A 336 -26.85 -2.95 9.60
CA HIS A 336 -25.87 -2.03 10.19
C HIS A 336 -25.12 -1.20 9.15
N GLY A 337 -25.08 -1.65 7.88
CA GLY A 337 -24.38 -0.95 6.83
C GLY A 337 -24.29 -1.74 5.52
N LEU A 338 -23.42 -1.27 4.63
CA LEU A 338 -23.10 -1.92 3.36
C LEU A 338 -21.64 -2.38 3.36
N ALA A 339 -21.42 -3.63 2.96
CA ALA A 339 -20.10 -4.20 2.73
C ALA A 339 -19.79 -4.15 1.23
N PHE A 340 -18.53 -3.91 0.91
CA PHE A 340 -18.02 -3.71 -0.44
C PHE A 340 -16.79 -4.58 -0.68
N TRP A 341 -16.71 -5.13 -1.88
CA TRP A 341 -15.53 -5.78 -2.43
C TRP A 341 -15.53 -5.56 -3.94
N PHE A 342 -14.46 -5.95 -4.61
CA PHE A 342 -14.39 -5.83 -6.05
C PHE A 342 -13.69 -7.01 -6.68
N ASP A 343 -14.02 -7.23 -7.95
CA ASP A 343 -13.36 -8.20 -8.81
C ASP A 343 -12.90 -7.46 -10.06
N VAL A 344 -11.78 -7.88 -10.64
CA VAL A 344 -11.34 -7.41 -11.96
C VAL A 344 -11.12 -8.59 -12.88
N ALA A 345 -11.52 -8.42 -14.14
CA ALA A 345 -11.37 -9.46 -15.15
C ALA A 345 -10.39 -9.03 -16.24
N PHE A 346 -9.47 -9.94 -16.57
CA PHE A 346 -8.52 -9.84 -17.67
C PHE A 346 -9.09 -10.65 -18.85
N ILE A 347 -9.77 -9.96 -19.77
CA ILE A 347 -10.47 -10.58 -20.90
C ILE A 347 -9.48 -10.73 -22.06
N GLY A 348 -8.73 -11.83 -22.05
CA GLY A 348 -7.81 -12.19 -23.11
C GLY A 348 -8.49 -12.86 -24.30
N SER A 349 -7.75 -13.02 -25.40
CA SER A 349 -8.20 -13.72 -26.61
C SER A 349 -8.44 -15.23 -26.39
N ILE A 350 -7.72 -15.84 -25.45
CA ILE A 350 -7.81 -17.27 -25.13
C ILE A 350 -8.79 -17.54 -24.00
N MET A 351 -8.69 -16.78 -22.91
CA MET A 351 -9.48 -16.98 -21.72
C MET A 351 -9.68 -15.67 -20.95
N THR A 352 -10.71 -15.66 -20.12
CA THR A 352 -10.91 -14.62 -19.11
C THR A 352 -10.37 -15.12 -17.77
N VAL A 353 -9.52 -14.34 -17.12
CA VAL A 353 -9.01 -14.61 -15.78
C VAL A 353 -9.57 -13.56 -14.81
N TRP A 354 -9.94 -13.98 -13.60
CA TRP A 354 -10.48 -13.10 -12.57
C TRP A 354 -9.50 -12.97 -11.40
N LEU A 355 -9.34 -11.75 -10.91
CA LEU A 355 -8.79 -11.46 -9.59
C LEU A 355 -9.96 -10.96 -8.74
N SER A 356 -10.29 -11.68 -7.67
CA SER A 356 -11.41 -11.35 -6.80
C SER A 356 -10.93 -10.99 -5.40
N THR A 357 -11.55 -9.97 -4.80
CA THR A 357 -11.38 -9.62 -3.38
C THR A 357 -12.62 -9.96 -2.56
N ALA A 358 -13.48 -10.84 -3.06
CA ALA A 358 -14.69 -11.25 -2.38
C ALA A 358 -14.37 -11.92 -1.03
N PRO A 359 -15.24 -11.76 0.00
CA PRO A 359 -15.04 -12.40 1.30
C PRO A 359 -15.17 -13.94 1.25
N THR A 360 -15.55 -14.50 0.10
CA THR A 360 -15.56 -15.94 -0.18
C THR A 360 -14.22 -16.47 -0.69
N GLU A 361 -13.33 -15.58 -1.10
CA GLU A 361 -12.03 -15.91 -1.70
C GLU A 361 -10.89 -15.74 -0.68
N PRO A 362 -9.69 -16.30 -0.95
CA PRO A 362 -8.52 -16.08 -0.12
C PRO A 362 -8.25 -14.59 0.08
N LEU A 363 -7.94 -14.22 1.33
CA LEU A 363 -7.76 -12.83 1.72
C LEU A 363 -6.63 -12.15 0.93
N THR A 364 -6.92 -10.95 0.43
CA THR A 364 -5.95 -10.07 -0.22
C THR A 364 -5.66 -8.87 0.68
N HIS A 365 -4.61 -8.11 0.39
CA HIS A 365 -4.26 -6.90 1.13
C HIS A 365 -5.28 -5.75 0.94
N TRP A 366 -6.19 -5.83 -0.04
CA TRP A 366 -7.31 -4.90 -0.18
C TRP A 366 -8.40 -5.13 0.87
N TYR A 367 -8.41 -6.32 1.49
CA TYR A 367 -9.48 -6.77 2.38
C TYR A 367 -10.86 -6.54 1.73
N GLN A 368 -11.86 -6.28 2.55
CA GLN A 368 -13.14 -5.73 2.14
C GLN A 368 -13.33 -4.39 2.86
N VAL A 369 -14.33 -3.63 2.44
CA VAL A 369 -14.65 -2.33 3.05
C VAL A 369 -16.09 -2.33 3.54
N ARG A 370 -16.32 -1.87 4.77
CA ARG A 370 -17.66 -1.76 5.35
C ARG A 370 -17.96 -0.31 5.71
N CYS A 371 -19.10 0.18 5.22
CA CYS A 371 -19.61 1.51 5.55
C CYS A 371 -20.85 1.35 6.43
N LEU A 372 -20.78 1.87 7.66
CA LEU A 372 -21.88 1.81 8.61
C LEU A 372 -22.96 2.86 8.30
N PHE A 373 -24.21 2.51 8.55
CA PHE A 373 -25.27 3.49 8.70
C PHE A 373 -25.22 4.10 10.09
N GLN A 374 -25.43 5.41 10.21
CA GLN A 374 -25.50 6.08 11.50
C GLN A 374 -26.66 5.53 12.36
N SER A 375 -27.78 5.20 11.71
CA SER A 375 -28.92 4.52 12.31
C SER A 375 -29.19 3.23 11.52
N PRO A 376 -29.10 2.04 12.15
CA PRO A 376 -29.45 0.78 11.52
C PRO A 376 -30.90 0.77 11.04
N LEU A 377 -31.18 -0.02 10.01
CA LEU A 377 -32.53 -0.18 9.43
C LEU A 377 -33.22 -1.46 9.91
#